data_AF-A0A846G7P6-F1
#
_entry.id   AF-A0A846G7P6-F1
#
_cell.length_a   1.000
_cell.length_b   1.000
_cell.length_c   1.000
_cell.angle_alpha   90.00
_cell.angle_beta   90.00
_cell.angle_gamma   90.00
#
_symmetry.space_group_name_H-M   'P 1'
#
loop_
_entity.id
_entity.type
_entity.pdbx_description
1 polymer ?
#
loop_
_entity_poly.entity_id
_entity_poly.type
_entity_poly.pdbx_seq_one_letter_code
_entity_poly.pdbx_strand_id
1 'polypeptide(L)' 'MDWQFKLAYHLFSDVSVIFLEDLQIANLVRRCKAKLGDNGQFLPNGQSAKSGLNKSLHDAATINFLMF' A
#
# COMPACT_ATOMS: atom_id res chain seq x y z
N MET A 1 -2.78 -10.77 23.65
CA MET A 1 -4.25 -10.85 23.51
C MET A 1 -4.94 -9.56 23.95
N ASP A 2 -4.56 -8.92 25.07
CA ASP A 2 -5.26 -7.70 25.53
C ASP A 2 -5.27 -6.52 24.57
N TRP A 3 -4.17 -6.26 23.86
CA TRP A 3 -4.06 -5.10 22.97
C TRP A 3 -5.03 -5.20 21.78
N GLN A 4 -5.25 -6.41 21.25
CA GLN A 4 -6.18 -6.65 20.15
C GLN A 4 -7.61 -6.31 20.56
N PHE A 5 -8.04 -6.73 21.76
CA PHE A 5 -9.38 -6.44 22.27
C PHE A 5 -9.58 -4.95 22.55
N LYS A 6 -8.60 -4.29 23.16
CA LYS A 6 -8.66 -2.83 23.40
C LYS A 6 -8.74 -2.05 22.09
N LEU A 7 -7.93 -2.45 21.10
CA LEU A 7 -7.94 -1.82 19.78
C LEU A 7 -9.29 -2.04 19.07
N ALA A 8 -9.82 -3.26 19.09
CA ALA A 8 -11.13 -3.55 18.50
C ALA A 8 -12.24 -2.68 19.12
N TYR A 9 -12.29 -2.59 20.46
CA TYR A 9 -13.27 -1.73 21.15
C TYR A 9 -13.14 -0.26 20.74
N HIS A 10 -11.92 0.26 20.65
CA HIS A 10 -11.66 1.63 20.22
C HIS A 10 -12.07 1.86 18.76
N LEU A 11 -11.84 0.91 17.84
CA LEU A 11 -12.32 1.06 16.47
C LEU A 11 -13.84 1.07 16.43
N PHE A 12 -14.52 0.15 17.13
CA PHE A 12 -15.98 0.08 17.12
C PHE A 12 -16.65 1.30 17.75
N SER A 13 -16.01 2.00 18.69
CA SER A 13 -16.55 3.24 19.26
C SER A 13 -16.46 4.43 18.30
N ASP A 14 -15.45 4.46 17.45
CA ASP A 14 -15.06 5.68 16.72
C ASP A 14 -15.53 5.66 15.26
N VAL A 15 -15.77 4.48 14.68
CA VAL A 15 -16.16 4.35 13.28
C VAL A 15 -17.48 3.61 13.11
N SER A 16 -18.30 4.08 12.17
CA SER A 16 -19.58 3.43 11.84
C SER A 16 -19.43 2.27 10.86
N VAL A 17 -18.36 2.27 10.05
CA VAL A 17 -18.10 1.25 9.03
C VAL A 17 -16.61 0.96 8.98
N ILE A 18 -16.27 -0.34 8.94
CA ILE A 18 -14.92 -0.84 8.73
C ILE A 18 -14.91 -1.61 7.40
N PHE A 19 -14.02 -1.23 6.50
CA PHE A 19 -13.76 -1.98 5.28
C PHE A 19 -12.56 -2.89 5.48
N LEU A 20 -12.73 -4.16 5.13
CA LEU A 20 -11.67 -5.16 5.12
C LEU A 20 -11.41 -5.49 3.66
N GLU A 21 -10.22 -5.13 3.19
CA GLU A 21 -9.79 -5.39 1.83
C GLU A 21 -8.75 -6.52 1.83
N ASP A 22 -8.98 -7.53 1.00
CA ASP A 22 -7.98 -8.56 0.72
C ASP A 22 -6.99 -8.01 -0.32
N LEU A 23 -6.06 -7.18 0.15
CA LEU A 23 -5.08 -6.53 -0.70
C LEU A 23 -3.85 -7.40 -0.90
N GLN A 24 -3.53 -7.66 -2.17
CA GLN A 24 -2.24 -8.20 -2.54
C GLN A 24 -1.16 -7.11 -2.42
N ILE A 25 -0.54 -7.02 -1.24
CA ILE A 25 0.47 -6.00 -0.90
C ILE A 25 1.61 -5.96 -1.92
N ALA A 26 2.01 -7.11 -2.48
CA ALA A 26 3.00 -7.19 -3.55
C ALA A 26 2.66 -6.34 -4.79
N ASN A 27 1.38 -6.30 -5.18
CA ASN A 27 0.92 -5.46 -6.29
C ASN A 27 0.90 -3.97 -5.92
N LEU A 28 0.58 -3.67 -4.66
CA LEU A 28 0.57 -2.29 -4.16
C LEU A 28 1.96 -1.68 -4.16
N VAL A 29 3.03 -2.46 -4.02
CA VAL A 29 4.39 -1.92 -3.90
C VAL A 29 5.19 -2.03 -5.19
N ARG A 30 4.71 -2.86 -6.12
CA ARG A 30 5.32 -3.04 -7.44
C ARG A 30 5.45 -1.70 -8.18
N ARG A 31 6.63 -1.48 -8.76
CA ARG A 31 6.95 -0.34 -9.63
C ARG A 31 6.13 -0.40 -10.91
N CYS A 32 5.56 0.73 -11.32
CA CYS A 32 4.90 0.90 -12.61
C CYS A 32 5.92 0.67 -13.75
N LYS A 33 5.49 -0.05 -14.78
CA LYS A 33 6.30 -0.25 -15.98
C LYS A 33 6.54 1.08 -16.68
N ALA A 34 7.73 1.29 -17.23
CA ALA A 34 8.01 2.45 -18.05
C ALA A 34 7.04 2.49 -19.25
N LYS A 35 6.50 3.67 -19.55
CA LYS A 35 5.66 3.90 -20.72
C LYS A 35 6.51 4.62 -21.77
N LEU A 36 6.76 3.97 -22.90
CA LEU A 36 7.47 4.56 -24.04
C LEU A 36 6.44 5.11 -25.04
N GLY A 37 6.72 6.28 -25.59
CA GLY A 37 5.99 6.82 -26.75
C GLY A 37 6.60 6.34 -28.06
N ASP A 38 5.98 6.72 -29.18
CA ASP A 38 6.33 6.24 -30.52
C ASP A 38 7.78 6.55 -30.94
N ASN A 39 8.36 7.61 -30.39
CA ASN A 39 9.75 8.02 -30.64
C ASN A 39 10.75 7.54 -29.57
N GLY A 40 10.34 6.58 -28.72
CA GLY A 40 11.18 6.07 -27.63
C GLY A 40 11.27 6.98 -26.39
N GLN A 41 10.54 8.10 -26.38
CA GLN A 41 10.48 9.00 -25.22
C GLN A 41 9.71 8.39 -24.03
N PHE A 42 10.16 8.64 -22.81
CA PHE A 42 9.43 8.23 -21.61
C PHE A 42 8.22 9.14 -21.37
N LEU A 43 7.04 8.53 -21.33
CA LEU A 43 5.79 9.21 -21.01
C LEU A 43 5.45 9.05 -19.51
N PRO A 44 4.69 9.99 -18.92
CA PRO A 44 4.17 9.84 -17.57
C PRO A 44 3.35 8.54 -17.43
N ASN A 45 3.68 7.75 -16.41
CA ASN A 45 3.06 6.45 -16.11
C ASN A 45 2.43 6.37 -14.71
N GLY A 46 2.26 7.51 -14.04
CA GLY A 46 1.70 7.59 -12.69
C GLY A 46 2.62 7.08 -11.57
N GLN A 47 3.86 6.67 -11.86
CA GLN A 47 4.77 6.16 -10.83
C GLN A 47 5.04 7.17 -9.71
N SER A 48 5.13 8.46 -10.03
CA SER A 48 5.42 9.51 -9.05
C SER A 48 4.30 9.63 -8.01
N ALA A 49 3.03 9.54 -8.43
CA ALA A 49 1.88 9.57 -7.52
C ALA A 49 1.88 8.37 -6.54
N LYS A 50 2.36 7.21 -7.01
CA LYS A 50 2.47 5.98 -6.22
C LYS A 50 3.74 5.93 -5.34
N SER A 51 4.74 6.77 -5.64
CA SER A 51 6.07 6.65 -5.04
C SER A 51 6.10 6.89 -3.52
N GLY A 52 5.22 7.76 -3.01
CA GLY A 52 5.09 8.02 -1.57
C GLY A 52 4.61 6.77 -0.82
N LEU A 53 3.50 6.17 -1.27
CA LEU A 53 2.96 4.95 -0.69
C LEU A 53 3.98 3.80 -0.72
N ASN A 54 4.66 3.60 -1.86
CA ASN A 54 5.68 2.56 -1.99
C ASN A 54 6.82 2.75 -0.98
N LYS A 55 7.28 3.99 -0.76
CA LYS A 55 8.34 4.28 0.21
C LYS A 55 7.87 4.03 1.64
N SER A 56 6.70 4.54 2.03
CA SER A 56 6.17 4.39 3.39
C SER A 56 5.92 2.92 3.76
N LEU A 57 5.41 2.11 2.82
CA LEU A 57 5.22 0.68 3.04
C LEU A 57 6.57 -0.07 3.19
N HIS A 58 7.60 0.36 2.46
CA HIS A 58 8.94 -0.24 2.53
C HIS A 58 9.70 0.15 3.80
N ASP A 59 9.45 1.37 4.31
CA ASP A 59 10.04 1.91 5.53
C ASP A 59 9.41 1.29 6.79
N ALA A 60 8.10 1.03 6.77
CA ALA A 60 7.36 0.44 7.89
C ALA A 60 7.72 -1.04 8.22
N ALA A 61 8.77 -1.61 7.60
CA ALA A 61 9.18 -3.02 7.65
C ALA A 61 8.08 -4.06 7.33
N THR A 62 6.87 -3.60 7.04
CA THR A 62 5.65 -4.40 6.89
C THR A 62 5.69 -5.23 5.62
N ILE A 63 6.21 -4.66 4.52
CA ILE A 63 6.43 -5.40 3.27
C ILE A 63 7.42 -6.54 3.46
N ASN A 64 8.56 -6.27 4.09
CA ASN A 64 9.65 -7.24 4.17
C ASN A 64 9.22 -8.46 4.99
N PHE A 65 8.35 -8.29 5.98
CA PHE A 65 7.76 -9.39 6.74
C PHE A 65 6.70 -10.19 5.97
N LEU A 66 5.87 -9.51 5.16
CA LEU A 66 4.75 -10.12 4.43
C LEU A 66 5.15 -10.82 3.12
N MET A 67 6.37 -10.59 2.63
CA MET A 67 6.88 -11.19 1.38
C MET A 67 7.70 -12.48 1.60
N PHE A 68 7.87 -12.93 2.85
CA PHE A 68 8.44 -14.24 3.18
C PHE A 68 7.37 -15.33 3.28
#